data_AF-A0A8S1AZJ2-F1
#
_entry.id   AF-A0A8S1AZJ2-F1
#
_cell.length_a   1.000
_cell.length_b   1.000
_cell.length_c   1.000
_cell.angle_alpha   90.00
_cell.angle_beta   90.00
_cell.angle_gamma   90.00
#
_symmetry.space_group_name_H-M   'P 1'
#
loop_
_entity.id
_entity.type
_entity.pdbx_description
1 polymer ?
#
loop_
_entity_poly.entity_id
_entity_poly.type
_entity_poly.pdbx_seq_one_letter_code
_entity_poly.pdbx_strand_id
1 'polypeptide(L)'
;MISDIITVIAPVNIAVIKYWGKRDEDLILPLNDSVSATLDTNVMCAKTSVCARQDLIEDEIWLNKEKVPFSKRLQNCLKEIKARAASENSVDPIFLHLKNTRLAQKIIFQQQQD
;
A
#
# COMPACT_ATOMS: atom_id res chain seq x y z
N MET A 1 -8.74 -20.61 -3.47
CA MET A 1 -9.38 -19.41 -4.06
C MET A 1 -8.32 -18.33 -4.26
N ILE A 2 -8.26 -17.76 -5.45
CA ILE A 2 -7.38 -16.65 -5.83
C ILE A 2 -8.31 -15.50 -6.19
N SER A 3 -8.12 -14.31 -5.60
CA SER A 3 -8.85 -13.12 -6.03
C SER A 3 -8.30 -12.65 -7.38
N ASP A 4 -9.08 -11.85 -8.10
CA ASP A 4 -8.56 -11.12 -9.25
C ASP A 4 -7.38 -10.24 -8.85
N ILE A 5 -6.46 -10.06 -9.79
CA ILE A 5 -5.34 -9.13 -9.63
C ILE A 5 -5.84 -7.74 -9.99
N ILE A 6 -5.87 -6.86 -9.00
CA ILE A 6 -6.21 -5.45 -9.20
C ILE A 6 -4.93 -4.66 -9.38
N THR A 7 -4.85 -3.87 -10.45
CA THR A 7 -3.69 -3.04 -10.76
C THR A 7 -4.10 -1.57 -10.81
N VAL A 8 -3.38 -0.73 -10.06
CA VAL A 8 -3.62 0.71 -9.96
C VAL A 8 -2.32 1.46 -10.22
N ILE A 9 -2.44 2.67 -10.76
CA ILE A 9 -1.32 3.61 -10.96
C ILE A 9 -1.52 4.80 -10.02
N ALA A 10 -0.46 5.16 -9.29
CA ALA A 10 -0.44 6.32 -8.41
C ALA A 10 0.61 7.34 -8.91
N PRO A 11 0.26 8.63 -9.04
CA PRO A 11 1.18 9.67 -9.48
C PRO A 11 2.19 10.07 -8.39
N VAL A 12 3.32 10.61 -8.81
CA VAL A 12 4.26 11.32 -7.92
C VAL A 12 3.78 12.75 -7.68
N ASN A 13 4.16 13.35 -6.55
CA ASN A 13 3.91 14.76 -6.26
C ASN A 13 5.21 15.50 -5.88
N ILE A 14 5.26 16.81 -6.14
CA ILE A 14 6.36 17.70 -5.76
C ILE A 14 5.83 18.81 -4.84
N ALA A 15 6.36 18.87 -3.63
CA ALA A 15 5.95 19.87 -2.64
C ALA A 15 6.37 21.30 -3.03
N VAL A 16 5.41 22.21 -3.09
CA VAL A 16 5.61 23.67 -3.22
C VAL A 16 5.68 24.35 -1.85
N ILE A 17 4.93 23.85 -0.87
CA ILE A 17 5.12 24.12 0.57
C ILE A 17 5.60 22.82 1.20
N LYS A 18 6.77 22.86 1.86
CA LYS A 18 7.50 21.65 2.24
C LYS A 18 6.92 20.99 3.49
N TYR A 19 6.79 19.66 3.44
CA TYR A 19 6.68 18.82 4.62
C TYR A 19 8.09 18.63 5.20
N TRP A 20 8.37 19.18 6.39
CA TRP A 20 9.68 19.03 7.03
C TRP A 20 9.58 18.98 8.56
N GLY A 21 9.99 17.85 9.12
CA GLY A 21 9.90 17.57 10.55
C GLY A 21 8.55 17.00 10.98
N LYS A 22 8.58 16.19 12.03
CA LYS A 22 7.42 15.50 12.59
C LYS A 22 7.28 15.84 14.06
N ARG A 23 6.05 16.09 14.50
CA ARG A 23 5.74 16.21 15.93
C ARG A 23 5.45 14.85 16.57
N ASP A 24 5.03 13.88 15.77
CA ASP A 24 4.78 12.49 16.18
C ASP A 24 5.29 11.55 15.08
N GLU A 25 6.29 10.72 15.42
CA GLU A 25 6.93 9.78 14.50
C GLU A 25 6.11 8.49 14.28
N ASP A 26 5.34 8.06 15.28
CA ASP A 26 4.56 6.82 15.21
C ASP A 26 3.28 7.03 14.38
N LEU A 27 2.62 8.18 14.56
CA LEU A 27 1.47 8.59 13.76
C LEU A 27 1.85 9.32 12.47
N ILE A 28 3.12 9.71 12.30
CA ILE A 28 3.62 10.48 11.14
C ILE A 28 2.88 11.83 11.03
N LEU A 29 2.74 12.55 12.16
CA LEU A 29 2.08 13.86 12.18
C LEU A 29 3.10 14.97 11.90
N PRO A 30 2.85 15.84 10.90
CA PRO A 30 3.76 16.93 10.58
C PRO A 30 3.78 18.05 11.63
N LEU A 31 4.86 18.82 11.63
CA LEU A 31 4.91 20.12 12.32
C LEU A 31 4.06 21.19 11.62
N ASN A 32 3.97 21.14 10.29
CA ASN A 32 3.27 22.12 9.48
C ASN A 32 2.53 21.47 8.31
N ASP A 33 1.50 22.15 7.81
CA ASP A 33 0.83 21.76 6.58
C ASP A 33 1.78 21.86 5.39
N SER A 34 1.50 21.07 4.35
CA SER A 34 2.27 21.06 3.10
C SER A 34 1.32 21.12 1.92
N VAL A 35 1.81 21.64 0.79
CA VAL A 35 1.07 21.74 -0.46
C VAL A 35 1.98 21.23 -1.55
N SER A 36 1.48 20.36 -2.43
CA SER A 36 2.23 19.78 -3.54
C SER A 36 1.44 19.81 -4.83
N ALA A 37 2.16 19.80 -5.95
CA ALA A 37 1.59 19.58 -7.27
C ALA A 37 1.75 18.11 -7.66
N THR A 38 0.67 17.50 -8.13
CA THR A 38 0.68 16.13 -8.67
C THR A 38 1.24 16.15 -10.09
N LEU A 39 2.19 15.26 -10.39
CA LEU A 39 2.77 15.10 -11.72
C LEU A 39 1.90 14.20 -12.60
N ASP A 40 1.99 14.40 -13.91
CA ASP A 40 1.35 13.53 -14.90
C ASP A 40 1.90 12.09 -14.78
N THR A 41 1.01 11.10 -14.75
CA THR A 41 1.37 9.68 -14.65
C THR A 41 2.11 9.15 -15.88
N ASN A 42 2.00 9.84 -17.03
CA ASN A 42 2.77 9.53 -18.23
C ASN A 42 4.26 9.89 -18.07
N VAL A 43 4.61 10.74 -17.10
CA VAL A 43 6.00 11.14 -16.82
C VAL A 43 6.58 10.30 -15.68
N MET A 44 5.86 10.19 -14.56
CA MET A 44 6.35 9.43 -13.41
C MET A 44 5.20 8.92 -12.54
N CYS A 45 5.19 7.60 -12.33
CA CYS A 45 4.20 6.96 -11.48
C CYS A 45 4.73 5.69 -10.81
N ALA A 46 4.00 5.24 -9.80
CA ALA A 46 4.13 3.92 -9.24
C ALA A 46 2.94 3.06 -9.69
N LYS A 47 3.23 1.92 -10.32
CA LYS A 47 2.22 0.92 -10.68
C LYS A 47 2.23 -0.18 -9.63
N THR A 48 1.07 -0.46 -9.04
CA THR A 48 0.90 -1.45 -7.97
C THR A 48 -0.16 -2.47 -8.34
N SER A 49 0.20 -3.74 -8.33
CA SER A 49 -0.74 -4.86 -8.46
C SER A 49 -0.90 -5.57 -7.13
N VAL A 50 -2.14 -5.88 -6.75
CA VAL A 50 -2.48 -6.58 -5.50
C VAL A 50 -3.43 -7.73 -5.82
N CYS A 51 -3.20 -8.89 -5.20
CA CYS A 51 -4.19 -9.96 -5.10
C CYS A 51 -4.11 -10.63 -3.73
N ALA A 52 -5.22 -11.22 -3.30
CA ALA A 52 -5.30 -12.10 -2.15
C ALA A 52 -5.40 -13.55 -2.62
N ARG A 53 -4.60 -14.45 -2.05
CA ARG A 53 -4.54 -15.84 -2.49
C ARG A 53 -4.49 -16.80 -1.32
N GLN A 54 -5.30 -17.87 -1.38
CA GLN A 54 -5.37 -18.94 -0.37
C GLN A 54 -4.20 -19.95 -0.41
N ASP A 55 -3.29 -19.84 -1.36
CA ASP A 55 -2.13 -20.73 -1.48
C ASP A 55 -0.83 -20.09 -0.99
N LEU A 56 -0.89 -18.84 -0.51
CA LEU A 56 0.26 -18.16 0.07
C LEU A 56 0.36 -18.46 1.57
N ILE A 57 1.58 -18.75 2.01
CA ILE A 57 1.87 -19.11 3.41
C ILE A 57 1.98 -17.84 4.27
N GLU A 58 2.48 -16.74 3.67
CA GLU A 58 2.73 -15.45 4.30
C GLU A 58 2.50 -14.32 3.30
N ASP A 59 2.23 -13.10 3.79
CA ASP A 59 2.09 -11.93 2.94
C ASP A 59 3.43 -11.66 2.20
N GLU A 60 3.37 -11.37 0.91
CA GLU A 60 4.53 -11.07 0.07
C GLU A 60 4.44 -9.68 -0.57
N ILE A 61 5.56 -8.96 -0.55
CA ILE A 61 5.71 -7.72 -1.32
C ILE A 61 6.96 -7.81 -2.18
N TRP A 62 6.78 -7.38 -3.42
CA TRP A 62 7.81 -7.31 -4.44
C TRP A 62 7.92 -5.87 -4.92
N LEU A 63 9.11 -5.29 -4.84
CA LEU A 63 9.41 -3.95 -5.33
C LEU A 63 10.45 -4.07 -6.44
N ASN A 64 10.12 -3.60 -7.65
CA ASN A 64 11.00 -3.66 -8.81
C ASN A 64 11.58 -5.07 -9.07
N LYS A 65 10.74 -6.11 -8.94
CA LYS A 65 11.07 -7.55 -9.10
C LYS A 65 11.88 -8.17 -7.96
N GLU A 66 12.16 -7.43 -6.88
CA GLU A 66 12.83 -7.97 -5.69
C GLU A 66 11.83 -8.19 -4.55
N LYS A 67 11.86 -9.36 -3.91
CA LYS A 67 11.06 -9.63 -2.70
C LYS A 67 11.63 -8.80 -1.55
N VAL A 68 10.80 -7.99 -0.90
CA VAL A 68 11.20 -7.13 0.23
C VAL A 68 10.41 -7.50 1.49
N PRO A 69 10.96 -7.25 2.70
CA PRO A 69 10.23 -7.51 3.93
C PRO A 69 9.10 -6.48 4.15
N PHE A 70 8.07 -6.89 4.88
CA PHE A 70 7.00 -5.98 5.30
C PHE A 70 7.51 -4.97 6.34
N SER A 71 7.55 -3.69 5.95
CA SER A 71 7.87 -2.60 6.88
C SER A 71 6.75 -2.37 7.91
N LYS A 72 7.10 -1.84 9.10
CA LYS A 72 6.12 -1.38 10.12
C LYS A 72 5.07 -0.45 9.50
N ARG A 73 5.48 0.43 8.58
CA ARG A 73 4.60 1.38 7.89
C ARG A 73 3.55 0.68 7.03
N LEU A 74 3.95 -0.31 6.25
CA LEU A 74 3.02 -1.07 5.40
C LEU A 74 2.08 -1.93 6.24
N GLN A 75 2.58 -2.55 7.31
CA GLN A 75 1.74 -3.31 8.24
C GLN A 75 0.66 -2.44 8.88
N ASN A 76 1.01 -1.22 9.30
CA ASN A 76 0.06 -0.25 9.83
C ASN A 76 -1.01 0.12 8.78
N CYS A 77 -0.60 0.39 7.53
CA CYS A 77 -1.52 0.69 6.43
C CYS A 77 -2.52 -0.45 6.18
N LEU A 78 -2.03 -1.69 6.05
CA LEU A 78 -2.89 -2.86 5.82
C LEU A 78 -3.80 -3.15 7.01
N LYS A 79 -3.35 -2.92 8.25
CA LYS A 79 -4.18 -3.06 9.45
C LYS A 79 -5.38 -2.11 9.39
N GLU A 80 -5.16 -0.84 9.07
CA GLU A 80 -6.24 0.16 8.99
C GLU A 80 -7.19 -0.10 7.81
N ILE A 81 -6.67 -0.50 6.65
CA ILE A 81 -7.51 -0.88 5.50
C ILE A 81 -8.43 -2.06 5.87
N LYS A 82 -7.90 -3.09 6.53
CA LYS A 82 -8.70 -4.24 6.99
C LYS A 82 -9.73 -3.83 8.04
N ALA A 83 -9.35 -2.97 8.99
CA ALA A 83 -10.27 -2.47 10.02
C ALA A 83 -11.44 -1.69 9.41
N ARG A 84 -11.18 -0.81 8.42
CA ARG A 84 -12.22 -0.08 7.70
C ARG A 84 -13.13 -1.01 6.90
N ALA A 85 -12.55 -1.94 6.15
CA ALA A 85 -13.32 -2.93 5.38
C ALA A 85 -14.21 -3.78 6.28
N ALA A 86 -13.74 -4.14 7.49
CA ALA A 86 -14.54 -4.82 8.50
C ALA A 86 -15.69 -3.95 9.02
N SER A 87 -15.43 -2.68 9.35
CA SER A 87 -16.48 -1.77 9.85
C SER A 87 -17.56 -1.47 8.82
N GLU A 88 -17.20 -1.47 7.54
CA GLU A 88 -18.09 -1.21 6.41
C GLU A 88 -18.79 -2.48 5.89
N ASN A 89 -18.41 -3.67 6.38
CA ASN A 89 -18.80 -4.97 5.81
C ASN A 89 -18.63 -5.03 4.27
N SER A 90 -17.57 -4.40 3.76
CA SER A 90 -17.38 -4.21 2.30
C SER A 90 -16.71 -5.40 1.61
N VAL A 91 -16.24 -6.39 2.38
CA VAL A 91 -15.57 -7.60 1.86
C VAL A 91 -16.00 -8.82 2.66
N ASP A 92 -15.88 -10.00 2.05
CA ASP A 92 -16.06 -11.27 2.76
C ASP A 92 -15.07 -11.36 3.94
N PRO A 93 -15.53 -11.75 5.15
CA PRO A 93 -14.68 -11.91 6.33
C PRO A 93 -13.42 -12.75 6.11
N ILE A 94 -13.42 -13.66 5.13
CA ILE A 94 -12.25 -14.45 4.75
C ILE A 94 -11.06 -13.56 4.37
N PHE A 95 -11.30 -12.40 3.74
CA PHE A 95 -10.27 -11.44 3.35
C PHE A 95 -9.77 -10.56 4.52
N LEU A 96 -10.46 -10.56 5.66
CA LEU A 96 -10.06 -9.79 6.85
C LEU A 96 -9.06 -10.55 7.72
N HIS A 97 -9.10 -11.88 7.73
CA HIS A 97 -8.32 -12.76 8.61
C HIS A 97 -6.94 -13.15 8.05
N LEU A 98 -6.34 -12.26 7.28
CA LEU A 98 -5.01 -12.34 6.63
C LEU A 98 -3.81 -12.43 7.62
N LYS A 99 -3.99 -13.01 8.81
CA LYS A 99 -2.93 -13.10 9.82
C LYS A 99 -2.44 -14.51 10.10
N ASN A 100 -3.18 -15.59 9.78
CA ASN A 100 -2.73 -16.94 10.12
C ASN A 100 -3.44 -18.11 9.40
N THR A 101 -4.17 -17.87 8.30
CA THR A 101 -4.89 -18.95 7.60
C THR A 101 -4.84 -18.75 6.10
N ARG A 102 -3.73 -19.20 5.51
CA ARG A 102 -3.53 -19.51 4.08
C ARG A 102 -3.80 -18.38 3.07
N LEU A 103 -4.35 -17.24 3.49
CA LEU A 103 -4.58 -16.08 2.66
C LEU A 103 -3.43 -15.12 2.88
N ALA A 104 -2.74 -14.82 1.80
CA ALA A 104 -1.73 -13.78 1.81
C ALA A 104 -1.82 -12.91 0.57
N GLN A 105 -1.28 -11.70 0.69
CA GLN A 105 -1.30 -10.72 -0.38
C GLN A 105 0.01 -10.74 -1.14
N LYS A 106 -0.05 -10.73 -2.48
CA LYS A 106 1.11 -10.40 -3.31
C LYS A 106 0.96 -8.97 -3.79
N ILE A 107 1.84 -8.09 -3.32
CA ILE A 107 1.88 -6.70 -3.76
C ILE A 107 3.10 -6.51 -4.67
N ILE A 108 2.89 -6.12 -5.92
CA ILE A 108 3.98 -5.86 -6.88
C ILE A 108 4.00 -4.36 -7.16
N PHE A 109 5.13 -3.72 -6.85
CA PHE A 109 5.41 -2.33 -7.20
C PHE A 109 6.40 -2.28 -8.36
N GLN A 110 6.09 -1.47 -9.37
CA GLN A 110 7.03 -1.08 -10.43
C GLN A 110 7.05 0.45 -10.52
N GLN A 111 8.25 1.03 -10.44
CA GLN A 111 8.45 2.41 -10.85
C GLN A 111 8.59 2.45 -12.37
N GLN A 112 7.77 3.26 -13.03
CA GLN A 112 7.94 3.55 -14.45
C GLN A 112 8.90 4.74 -14.54
N GLN A 113 10.11 4.47 -15.03
CA GLN A 113 11.03 5.46 -15.58
C GLN A 113 11.12 5.14 -17.07
N ASP A 114 10.88 6.13 -17.92
CA ASP A 114 11.10 6.02 -19.37
C ASP A 114 12.56 5.68 -19.69
#